data_AF-A0A8S2YVY5-F1
#
_entry.id   AF-A0A8S2YVY5-F1
#
_cell.length_a   1.000
_cell.length_b   1.000
_cell.length_c   1.000
_cell.angle_alpha   90.00
_cell.angle_beta   90.00
_cell.angle_gamma   90.00
#
_symmetry.space_group_name_H-M   'P 1'
#
loop_
_entity.id
_entity.type
_entity.pdbx_description
1 polymer ?
#
loop_
_entity_poly.entity_id
_entity_poly.type
_entity_poly.pdbx_seq_one_letter_code
_entity_poly.pdbx_strand_id
1 'polypeptide(L)' 'HPINPPTTIPLVEIIGAPWTDEAFVDLAMERYRSIGMEPIRLKKEVDGFVVNRLQYAILS' A
#
# COMPACT_ATOMS: atom_id res chain seq x y z
N HIS A 1 -1.62 1.81 -3.43
CA HIS A 1 -2.14 0.75 -4.30
C HIS A 1 -3.17 -0.06 -3.52
N PRO A 2 -4.48 0.10 -3.80
CA PRO A 2 -5.54 -0.67 -3.16
C PRO A 2 -5.59 -2.09 -3.74
N ILE A 3 -6.05 -3.06 -2.94
CA ILE A 3 -6.23 -4.44 -3.40
C ILE A 3 -7.65 -4.64 -3.96
N ASN A 4 -7.77 -5.34 -5.09
CA ASN A 4 -9.06 -5.58 -5.73
C ASN A 4 -9.81 -6.79 -5.12
N PRO A 5 -11.14 -6.69 -4.89
CA PRO A 5 -11.95 -5.48 -5.02
C PRO A 5 -11.83 -4.57 -3.77
N PRO A 6 -11.61 -3.25 -3.95
CA PRO A 6 -11.33 -2.32 -2.85
C PRO A 6 -12.52 -2.10 -1.90
N THR A 7 -13.72 -2.49 -2.32
CA THR A 7 -14.93 -2.43 -1.50
C THR A 7 -15.01 -3.55 -0.47
N THR A 8 -14.23 -4.62 -0.65
CA THR A 8 -14.26 -5.81 0.20
C THR A 8 -12.92 -6.01 0.91
N ILE A 9 -11.82 -5.57 0.31
CA ILE A 9 -10.48 -5.69 0.87
C ILE A 9 -9.98 -4.28 1.24
N PRO A 10 -9.93 -3.93 2.54
CA PRO A 10 -9.57 -2.58 2.98
C PRO A 10 -8.05 -2.29 2.90
N LEU A 11 -7.25 -3.23 2.42
CA LEU A 11 -5.80 -3.14 2.38
C LEU A 11 -5.32 -2.15 1.30
N VAL A 12 -4.45 -1.22 1.70
CA VAL A 12 -3.85 -0.23 0.79
C VAL A 12 -2.34 -0.17 0.99
N GLU A 13 -1.56 -0.44 -0.05
CA GLU A 13 -0.11 -0.27 0.00
C GLU A 13 0.28 1.19 -0.26
N ILE A 14 1.08 1.79 0.61
CA ILE A 14 1.62 3.15 0.46
C ILE A 14 3.13 3.07 0.27
N ILE A 15 3.62 3.63 -0.82
CA ILE A 15 5.05 3.72 -1.14
C ILE A 15 5.40 5.18 -1.37
N GLY A 16 6.42 5.69 -0.67
CA GLY A 16 7.03 6.98 -0.97
C GLY A 16 8.14 6.81 -2.00
N ALA A 17 8.26 7.74 -2.95
CA ALA A 17 9.42 7.82 -3.83
C ALA A 17 10.62 8.41 -3.06
N PRO A 18 11.87 8.29 -3.56
CA PRO A 18 13.05 8.83 -2.88
C PRO A 18 13.00 10.35 -2.59
N TRP A 19 12.18 11.08 -3.35
CA TRP A 19 11.95 12.53 -3.20
C TRP A 19 10.66 12.87 -2.46
N THR A 20 9.88 11.87 -2.01
CA THR A 20 8.66 12.09 -1.23
C THR A 20 9.03 12.40 0.21
N ASP A 21 8.56 13.53 0.73
CA ASP A 21 8.68 13.84 2.16
C ASP A 21 7.89 12.82 2.99
N GLU A 22 8.54 12.33 4.03
CA GLU A 22 7.99 11.42 5.04
C GLU A 22 6.66 11.90 5.61
N ALA A 23 6.51 13.21 5.81
CA ALA A 23 5.27 13.81 6.30
C ALA A 23 4.07 13.52 5.39
N PHE A 24 4.27 13.43 4.07
CA PHE A 24 3.18 13.10 3.14
C PHE A 24 2.82 11.62 3.17
N VAL A 25 3.80 10.74 3.41
CA VAL A 25 3.54 9.30 3.59
C VAL A 25 2.73 9.08 4.86
N ASP A 26 3.11 9.74 5.95
CA ASP A 26 2.41 9.63 7.24
C ASP A 26 1.00 10.21 7.16
N LEU A 27 0.82 11.35 6.48
CA LEU A 27 -0.49 11.91 6.19
C LEU A 27 -1.37 10.93 5.42
N ALA A 28 -0.82 10.27 4.40
CA ALA A 28 -1.57 9.28 3.62
C ALA A 28 -1.99 8.08 4.50
N MET A 29 -1.08 7.57 5.34
CA MET A 29 -1.38 6.50 6.30
C MET A 29 -2.53 6.89 7.25
N GLU A 30 -2.51 8.11 7.79
CA GLU A 30 -3.56 8.60 8.68
C GLU A 30 -4.91 8.76 7.95
N ARG A 31 -4.89 9.33 6.74
CA ARG A 31 -6.10 9.52 5.94
C ARG A 31 -6.77 8.19 5.60
N TYR A 32 -6.01 7.19 5.16
CA TYR A 32 -6.58 5.88 4.86
C TYR A 32 -7.14 5.20 6.12
N ARG A 33 -6.46 5.28 7.27
CA ARG A 33 -7.01 4.77 8.54
C ARG A 33 -8.31 5.48 8.93
N SER A 34 -8.41 6.79 8.72
CA SER A 34 -9.59 7.57 9.09
C SER A 34 -10.87 7.18 8.33
N ILE A 35 -10.72 6.57 7.15
CA ILE A 35 -11.85 6.09 6.32
C ILE A 35 -12.07 4.57 6.44
N GLY A 36 -11.49 3.93 7.46
CA GLY A 36 -11.65 2.49 7.70
C GLY A 36 -10.81 1.58 6.82
N MET A 37 -9.82 2.13 6.10
CA MET A 37 -8.86 1.34 5.33
C MET A 37 -7.69 0.91 6.22
N GLU A 38 -7.00 -0.14 5.80
CA GLU A 38 -5.83 -0.71 6.45
C GLU A 38 -4.58 -0.41 5.59
N PRO A 39 -3.96 0.77 5.72
CA PRO A 39 -2.79 1.10 4.93
C PRO A 39 -1.54 0.42 5.50
N ILE A 40 -0.69 -0.09 4.60
CA ILE A 40 0.64 -0.61 4.92
C ILE A 40 1.71 0.20 4.21
N ARG A 41 2.73 0.62 4.96
CA ARG A 41 3.83 1.40 4.43
C ARG A 41 4.95 0.50 3.92
N LEU A 42 5.32 0.65 2.65
CA LEU A 42 6.42 -0.07 2.03
C LEU A 42 7.67 0.83 1.99
N LYS A 43 8.80 0.31 2.48
CA LYS A 43 10.06 1.06 2.59
C LYS A 43 10.89 1.09 1.31
N LYS A 44 10.56 0.23 0.34
CA LYS A 44 11.25 0.16 -0.95
C LYS A 44 10.24 -0.18 -2.02
N GLU A 45 10.30 0.52 -3.14
CA GLU A 45 9.59 0.12 -4.34
C GLU A 45 10.17 -1.21 -4.82
N VAL A 46 9.31 -2.22 -4.87
CA VAL A 46 9.61 -3.50 -5.51
C VAL A 46 8.73 -3.52 -6.75
N ASP A 47 9.33 -3.76 -7.92
CA ASP A 47 8.56 -3.86 -9.17
C ASP A 47 7.34 -4.75 -8.96
N GLY A 48 6.16 -4.17 -9.14
CA GLY A 48 4.88 -4.85 -8.98
C GLY A 48 4.18 -4.73 -7.62
N PHE A 49 4.69 -4.01 -6.60
CA PHE A 49 4.11 -3.96 -5.24
C PHE A 49 4.17 -5.32 -4.49
N VAL A 50 4.09 -5.29 -3.15
CA VAL A 50 4.32 -6.49 -2.31
C VAL A 50 3.20 -7.52 -2.49
N VAL A 51 1.95 -7.07 -2.60
CA VAL A 51 0.81 -7.97 -2.76
C VAL A 51 0.86 -8.72 -4.10
N ASN A 52 1.20 -8.08 -5.23
CA ASN A 52 1.28 -8.82 -6.50
C ASN A 52 2.44 -9.83 -6.50
N ARG A 53 3.54 -9.55 -5.78
CA ARG A 53 4.64 -10.52 -5.61
C ARG A 53 4.21 -11.72 -4.78
N LEU A 54 3.48 -11.51 -3.68
CA LEU A 54 2.93 -12.60 -2.87
C LEU A 54 1.90 -13.41 -3.66
N GLN A 55 1.02 -12.74 -4.42
CA GLN A 55 0.06 -13.42 -5.29
C GLN A 55 0.77 -14.29 -6.33
N TYR A 56 1.80 -13.76 -7.00
CA TYR A 56 2.59 -14.54 -7.95
C TYR A 56 3.28 -15.74 -7.29
N ALA A 57 3.88 -15.57 -6.10
CA ALA A 57 4.57 -16.65 -5.40
C ALA A 57 3.64 -17.76 -4.85
N ILE A 58 2.36 -17.46 -4.60
CA ILE A 58 1.38 -18.43 -4.13
C ILE A 58 0.69 -19.14 -5.31
N LEU A 59 0.52 -18.45 -6.44
CA LEU A 59 -0.13 -18.98 -7.65
C LEU A 59 0.85 -19.62 -8.63
N SER A 60 2.16 -19.51 -8.41
CA SER A 60 3.21 -20.16 -9.21
C SER A 60 3.45 -21.60 -8.78
#